data_AF-A0A0S2KEH3-F1
#
_entry.id   AF-A0A0S2KEH3-F1
#
_cell.length_a   1.000
_cell.length_b   1.000
_cell.length_c   1.000
_cell.angle_alpha   90.00
_cell.angle_beta   90.00
_cell.angle_gamma   90.00
#
_symmetry.space_group_name_H-M   'P 1'
#
loop_
_entity.id
_entity.type
_entity.pdbx_description
1 polymer ?
#
loop_
_entity_poly.entity_id
_entity_poly.type
_entity_poly.pdbx_seq_one_letter_code
_entity_poly.pdbx_strand_id
1 'polypeptide(L)'
;MMRKLTIPPFMLIMSLLITLALPSIARAEAESLIGTWRGQMTAARYEPVEFVLHISSTANNESYQASLDIPSQNRVGLPVETVIVRNGQITLRLPALQAEFYGDLISESTGQEIVALQGDWNQSGEYIPLRFERAQP
;
A
#
# COMPACT_ATOMS: atom_id res chain seq x y z
N MET A 1 70.91 4.08 -15.25
CA MET A 1 70.16 4.30 -16.50
C MET A 1 68.67 4.30 -16.16
N MET A 2 68.06 5.48 -16.05
CA MET A 2 66.71 5.68 -15.52
C MET A 2 65.72 5.72 -16.68
N ARG A 3 64.79 4.76 -16.76
CA ARG A 3 63.71 4.78 -17.76
C ARG A 3 62.67 5.81 -17.34
N LYS A 4 62.52 6.88 -18.13
CA LYS A 4 61.48 7.90 -17.94
C LYS A 4 60.12 7.28 -18.25
N LEU A 5 59.25 7.20 -17.26
CA LEU A 5 57.84 6.84 -17.42
C LEU A 5 57.07 8.10 -17.81
N THR A 6 56.75 8.23 -19.10
CA THR A 6 56.00 9.37 -19.63
C THR A 6 54.51 9.10 -19.44
N ILE A 7 53.87 9.81 -18.51
CA ILE A 7 52.43 9.76 -18.27
C ILE A 7 51.75 10.73 -19.26
N PRO A 8 50.79 10.30 -20.09
CA PRO A 8 50.14 11.19 -21.05
C PRO A 8 49.22 12.21 -20.37
N PRO A 9 49.15 13.45 -20.88
CA PRO A 9 48.41 14.55 -20.28
C PRO A 9 47.00 14.57 -20.85
N PHE A 10 46.12 13.68 -20.40
CA PHE A 10 44.70 13.88 -20.62
C PHE A 10 43.92 13.37 -19.43
N MET A 11 43.00 14.22 -18.96
CA MET A 11 41.86 13.84 -18.14
C MET A 11 42.06 13.82 -16.62
N LEU A 12 42.51 14.95 -16.09
CA LEU A 12 41.99 15.43 -14.81
C LEU A 12 40.54 15.90 -15.01
N ILE A 13 39.56 15.01 -14.91
CA ILE A 13 38.15 15.38 -14.74
C ILE A 13 37.52 14.47 -13.67
N MET A 14 37.40 15.03 -12.46
CA MET A 14 36.26 14.88 -11.55
C MET A 14 35.48 13.56 -11.59
N SER A 15 35.95 12.54 -10.88
CA SER A 15 35.04 11.50 -10.37
C SER A 15 34.49 11.93 -9.01
N LEU A 16 33.65 12.98 -9.03
CA LEU A 16 32.69 13.21 -7.96
C LEU A 16 31.71 12.04 -8.04
N LEU A 17 31.79 11.07 -7.11
CA LEU A 17 30.70 10.14 -6.89
C LEU A 17 29.50 10.99 -6.46
N ILE A 18 28.68 11.41 -7.42
CA ILE A 18 27.30 11.79 -7.16
C ILE A 18 26.63 10.47 -6.78
N THR A 19 26.63 10.15 -5.48
CA THR A 19 25.64 9.24 -4.93
C THR A 19 24.30 9.90 -5.18
N LEU A 20 23.68 9.56 -6.31
CA LEU A 20 22.32 9.95 -6.63
C LEU A 20 21.46 9.24 -5.57
N ALA A 21 21.18 9.93 -4.47
CA ALA A 21 20.17 9.51 -3.52
C ALA A 21 18.84 9.60 -4.27
N LEU A 22 18.44 8.50 -4.91
CA LEU A 22 17.10 8.37 -5.47
C LEU A 22 16.13 8.57 -4.31
N PRO A 23 15.34 9.66 -4.29
CA PRO A 23 14.41 9.86 -3.20
C PRO A 23 13.33 8.77 -3.31
N SER A 24 13.19 8.06 -2.19
CA SER A 24 12.14 7.15 -1.73
C SER A 24 10.77 7.24 -2.44
N ILE A 25 10.64 6.73 -3.67
CA ILE A 25 9.35 6.61 -4.37
C ILE A 25 8.36 5.77 -3.56
N ALA A 26 8.86 4.71 -2.90
CA ALA A 26 8.07 3.85 -2.01
C ALA A 26 7.50 4.57 -0.77
N ARG A 27 8.11 5.68 -0.33
CA ARG A 27 7.65 6.41 0.87
C ARG A 27 6.43 7.30 0.58
N ALA A 28 6.35 7.87 -0.62
CA ALA A 28 5.22 8.71 -1.01
C ALA A 28 3.94 7.91 -1.29
N GLU A 29 4.08 6.75 -1.94
CA GLU A 29 3.00 5.76 -2.04
C GLU A 29 2.51 5.37 -0.64
N ALA A 30 3.46 5.25 0.30
CA ALA A 30 3.15 4.82 1.64
C ALA A 30 2.31 5.82 2.46
N GLU A 31 2.59 7.13 2.34
CA GLU A 31 1.79 8.17 3.00
C GLU A 31 0.39 8.29 2.39
N SER A 32 0.24 8.01 1.10
CA SER A 32 -1.06 8.10 0.43
C SER A 32 -2.07 7.03 0.89
N LEU A 33 -1.62 5.87 1.39
CA LEU A 33 -2.52 4.80 1.83
C LEU A 33 -3.24 5.11 3.16
N ILE A 34 -2.69 6.00 3.98
CA ILE A 34 -3.25 6.38 5.28
C ILE A 34 -4.59 7.08 5.07
N GLY A 35 -5.58 6.69 5.89
CA GLY A 35 -6.91 7.30 5.87
C GLY A 35 -8.03 6.28 6.02
N THR A 36 -9.24 6.75 5.69
CA THR A 36 -10.46 5.95 5.73
C THR A 36 -10.91 5.62 4.32
N TRP A 37 -11.27 4.36 4.11
CA TRP A 37 -11.67 3.79 2.84
C TRP A 37 -13.01 3.09 2.99
N ARG A 38 -13.93 3.26 2.03
CA ARG A 38 -15.24 2.62 2.03
C ARG A 38 -15.36 1.67 0.85
N GLY A 39 -15.88 0.49 1.10
CA GLY A 39 -16.20 -0.47 0.07
C GLY A 39 -17.54 -1.12 0.34
N GLN A 40 -18.26 -1.44 -0.74
CA GLN A 40 -19.50 -2.20 -0.65
C GLN A 40 -19.28 -3.56 -1.29
N MET A 41 -19.45 -4.62 -0.50
CA MET A 41 -19.40 -5.99 -0.99
C MET A 41 -20.81 -6.47 -1.33
N THR A 42 -21.00 -6.94 -2.55
CA THR A 42 -22.27 -7.53 -2.98
C THR A 42 -22.05 -9.00 -3.29
N ALA A 43 -22.60 -9.87 -2.46
CA ALA A 43 -22.60 -11.30 -2.68
C ALA A 43 -23.97 -11.74 -3.22
N ALA A 44 -24.02 -12.68 -4.16
CA ALA A 44 -25.24 -13.00 -4.92
C ALA A 44 -26.45 -13.40 -4.06
N ARG A 45 -26.24 -13.81 -2.81
CA ARG A 45 -27.27 -14.33 -1.89
C ARG A 45 -27.50 -13.44 -0.66
N TYR A 46 -26.77 -12.34 -0.52
CA TYR A 46 -26.77 -11.52 0.69
C TYR A 46 -26.99 -10.06 0.33
N GLU A 47 -27.61 -9.32 1.25
CA GLU A 47 -27.71 -7.87 1.15
C GLU A 47 -26.31 -7.25 1.07
N PRO A 48 -26.13 -6.16 0.30
CA PRO A 48 -24.86 -5.47 0.22
C PRO A 48 -24.34 -5.07 1.61
N VAL A 49 -23.08 -5.38 1.89
CA VAL A 49 -22.43 -5.06 3.16
C VAL A 49 -21.43 -3.93 2.93
N GLU A 50 -21.60 -2.83 3.67
CA GLU A 50 -20.60 -1.76 3.72
C GLU A 50 -19.46 -2.15 4.67
N PHE A 51 -18.25 -1.89 4.21
CA PHE A 51 -17.02 -2.00 4.97
C PHE A 51 -16.32 -0.65 5.02
N VAL A 52 -15.93 -0.23 6.23
CA VAL A 52 -15.14 0.99 6.44
C VAL A 52 -13.78 0.60 6.99
N LEU A 53 -12.75 0.70 6.15
CA LEU A 53 -11.38 0.36 6.47
C LEU A 53 -10.61 1.62 6.88
N HIS A 54 -10.03 1.59 8.07
CA HIS A 54 -9.15 2.64 8.58
C HIS A 54 -7.71 2.15 8.53
N ILE A 55 -6.82 2.87 7.85
CA ILE A 55 -5.39 2.57 7.76
C ILE A 55 -4.61 3.72 8.38
N SER A 56 -3.67 3.41 9.26
CA SER A 56 -2.71 4.37 9.82
C SER A 56 -1.29 3.80 9.83
N SER A 57 -0.29 4.65 10.03
CA SER A 57 1.07 4.19 10.29
C SER A 57 1.20 3.65 11.73
N THR A 58 2.16 2.75 11.94
CA THR A 58 2.63 2.38 13.27
C THR A 58 3.47 3.50 13.90
N ALA A 59 3.70 3.44 15.22
CA ALA A 59 4.39 4.51 15.97
C ALA A 59 5.81 4.84 15.45
N ASN A 60 6.49 3.88 14.82
CA ASN A 60 7.81 4.05 14.20
C ASN A 60 7.74 4.50 12.72
N ASN A 61 6.55 4.63 12.12
CA ASN A 61 6.33 4.93 10.71
C ASN A 61 7.00 3.96 9.71
N GLU A 62 7.28 2.73 10.15
CA GLU A 62 7.91 1.68 9.31
C GLU A 62 6.89 0.71 8.71
N SER A 63 5.66 0.67 9.24
CA SER A 63 4.62 -0.26 8.81
C SER A 63 3.22 0.33 8.98
N TYR A 64 2.21 -0.43 8.57
CA TYR A 64 0.80 -0.07 8.71
C TYR A 64 0.11 -0.86 9.81
N GLN A 65 -0.88 -0.23 10.39
CA GLN A 65 -1.93 -0.86 11.18
C GLN A 65 -3.28 -0.48 10.57
N ALA A 66 -4.28 -1.34 10.73
CA ALA A 66 -5.61 -1.06 10.23
C ALA A 66 -6.71 -1.66 11.10
N SER A 67 -7.90 -1.10 10.97
CA SER A 67 -9.14 -1.62 11.55
C SER A 67 -10.29 -1.55 10.57
N LEU A 68 -11.29 -2.40 10.75
CA LEU A 68 -12.46 -2.51 9.89
C LEU A 68 -13.74 -2.33 10.69
N ASP A 69 -14.63 -1.48 10.19
CA ASP A 69 -15.99 -1.36 10.69
C ASP A 69 -16.97 -2.01 9.70
N ILE A 70 -18.03 -2.59 10.26
CA ILE A 70 -19.17 -3.15 9.53
C ILE A 70 -20.44 -2.53 10.12
N PRO A 71 -20.88 -1.35 9.62
CA PRO A 71 -21.96 -0.57 10.23
C PRO A 71 -23.27 -1.35 10.37
N SER A 72 -23.67 -2.10 9.33
CA SER A 72 -24.90 -2.90 9.32
C SER A 72 -24.93 -4.01 10.38
N GLN A 73 -23.77 -4.37 10.93
CA GLN A 73 -23.61 -5.40 11.95
C GLN A 73 -23.22 -4.83 13.33
N ASN A 74 -23.18 -3.49 13.48
CA ASN A 74 -22.71 -2.81 14.70
C ASN A 74 -21.33 -3.28 15.17
N ARG A 75 -20.43 -3.60 14.23
CA ARG A 75 -19.04 -3.98 14.54
C ARG A 75 -18.12 -2.83 14.17
N VAL A 76 -17.33 -2.37 15.13
CA VAL A 76 -16.42 -1.23 14.98
C VAL A 76 -15.05 -1.63 15.50
N GLY A 77 -14.00 -1.17 14.82
CA GLY A 77 -12.62 -1.35 15.23
C GLY A 77 -12.12 -2.79 15.16
N LEU A 78 -12.65 -3.61 14.24
CA LEU A 78 -12.16 -4.98 14.08
C LEU A 78 -10.70 -4.95 13.64
N PRO A 79 -9.77 -5.60 14.35
CA PRO A 79 -8.36 -5.51 14.02
C PRO A 79 -8.07 -6.19 12.69
N VAL A 80 -7.33 -5.49 11.84
CA VAL A 80 -6.64 -6.08 10.70
C VAL A 80 -5.25 -6.47 11.18
N GLU A 81 -5.04 -7.77 11.44
CA GLU A 81 -3.81 -8.26 12.07
C GLU A 81 -2.60 -8.24 11.13
N THR A 82 -2.84 -8.22 9.82
CA THR A 82 -1.77 -8.16 8.81
C THR A 82 -2.14 -7.12 7.78
N VAL A 83 -1.24 -6.16 7.56
CA VAL A 83 -1.26 -5.24 6.43
C VAL A 83 0.08 -5.34 5.73
N ILE A 84 0.10 -5.97 4.54
CA ILE A 84 1.31 -6.11 3.73
C ILE A 84 1.11 -5.30 2.46
N VAL A 85 1.99 -4.34 2.22
CA VAL A 85 2.03 -3.56 0.98
C VAL A 85 3.33 -3.86 0.26
N ARG A 86 3.25 -4.43 -0.95
CA ARG A 86 4.43 -4.78 -1.77
C ARG A 86 4.06 -4.72 -3.23
N ASN A 87 4.92 -4.11 -4.05
CA ASN A 87 4.81 -4.07 -5.51
C ASN A 87 3.45 -3.58 -6.01
N GLY A 88 2.90 -2.52 -5.40
CA GLY A 88 1.58 -1.98 -5.77
C GLY A 88 0.39 -2.86 -5.36
N GLN A 89 0.60 -3.84 -4.48
CA GLN A 89 -0.45 -4.72 -3.96
C GLN A 89 -0.56 -4.59 -2.45
N ILE A 90 -1.77 -4.83 -1.95
CA ILE A 90 -2.10 -4.86 -0.53
C ILE A 90 -2.73 -6.21 -0.15
N THR A 91 -2.28 -6.79 0.96
CA THR A 91 -2.91 -7.94 1.60
C THR A 91 -3.34 -7.56 3.00
N LEU A 92 -4.62 -7.78 3.30
CA LEU A 92 -5.20 -7.58 4.62
C LEU A 92 -5.64 -8.94 5.18
N ARG A 93 -5.37 -9.21 6.46
CA ARG A 93 -5.91 -10.41 7.14
C ARG A 93 -6.71 -10.03 8.37
N LEU A 94 -7.91 -10.61 8.48
CA LEU A 94 -8.87 -10.37 9.55
C LEU A 94 -9.28 -11.72 10.17
N PRO A 95 -8.47 -12.29 11.09
CA PRO A 95 -8.75 -13.60 11.68
C PRO A 95 -10.09 -13.68 12.42
N ALA A 96 -10.53 -12.58 13.04
CA ALA A 96 -11.84 -12.47 13.69
C ALA A 96 -13.03 -12.65 12.73
N LEU A 97 -12.79 -12.57 11.42
CA LEU A 97 -13.76 -12.83 10.35
C LEU A 97 -13.42 -14.10 9.56
N GLN A 98 -12.28 -14.74 9.83
CA GLN A 98 -11.72 -15.79 8.97
C GLN A 98 -11.65 -15.32 7.51
N ALA A 99 -11.20 -14.07 7.32
CA ALA A 99 -11.21 -13.42 6.02
C ALA A 99 -9.84 -12.81 5.67
N GLU A 100 -9.58 -12.74 4.37
CA GLU A 100 -8.42 -12.08 3.79
C GLU A 100 -8.89 -11.19 2.62
N PHE A 101 -8.22 -10.06 2.40
CA PHE A 101 -8.41 -9.24 1.19
C PHE A 101 -7.10 -9.17 0.43
N TYR A 102 -7.15 -9.41 -0.88
CA TYR A 102 -6.02 -9.29 -1.79
C TYR A 102 -6.39 -8.27 -2.86
N GLY A 103 -5.66 -7.15 -2.92
CA GLY A 103 -5.99 -6.11 -3.88
C GLY A 103 -4.77 -5.40 -4.46
N ASP A 104 -5.02 -4.72 -5.56
CA ASP A 104 -4.10 -3.80 -6.22
C ASP A 104 -4.38 -2.36 -5.76
N LEU A 105 -3.29 -1.60 -5.60
CA LEU A 105 -3.33 -0.18 -5.31
C LEU A 105 -3.57 0.58 -6.62
N ILE A 106 -4.68 1.31 -6.69
CA ILE A 106 -5.04 2.09 -7.87
C ILE A 106 -4.67 3.53 -7.63
N SER A 107 -3.73 4.05 -8.42
CA SER A 107 -3.29 5.45 -8.36
C SER A 107 -3.98 6.34 -9.39
N GLU A 108 -4.10 7.63 -9.11
CA GLU A 108 -4.54 8.62 -10.09
C GLU A 108 -3.50 8.74 -11.23
N SER A 109 -3.96 8.95 -12.47
CA SER A 109 -3.09 9.05 -13.66
C SER A 109 -2.01 10.16 -13.59
N THR A 110 -2.22 11.13 -12.71
CA THR A 110 -1.42 12.36 -12.58
C THR A 110 -0.45 12.34 -11.40
N GLY A 111 -0.41 11.29 -10.58
CA GLY A 111 0.43 11.28 -9.37
C GLY A 111 0.59 9.92 -8.67
N GLN A 112 1.17 9.97 -7.47
CA GLN A 112 1.36 8.82 -6.57
C GLN A 112 0.21 8.62 -5.59
N GLU A 113 -0.89 9.38 -5.74
CA GLU A 113 -2.05 9.25 -4.86
C GLU A 113 -2.81 7.98 -5.17
N ILE A 114 -2.88 7.07 -4.20
CA ILE A 114 -3.80 5.94 -4.23
C ILE A 114 -5.21 6.48 -4.05
N VAL A 115 -6.11 6.16 -4.99
CA VAL A 115 -7.52 6.56 -5.00
C VAL A 115 -8.46 5.40 -4.72
N ALA A 116 -8.00 4.16 -4.91
CA ALA A 116 -8.75 2.98 -4.56
C ALA A 116 -7.87 1.75 -4.28
N LEU A 117 -8.45 0.78 -3.59
CA LEU A 117 -7.93 -0.57 -3.43
C LEU A 117 -8.91 -1.50 -4.14
N GLN A 118 -8.47 -2.21 -5.17
CA GLN A 118 -9.34 -3.09 -5.96
C GLN A 118 -8.88 -4.53 -5.86
N GLY A 119 -9.76 -5.42 -5.43
CA GLY A 119 -9.37 -6.80 -5.19
C GLY A 119 -10.52 -7.72 -4.84
N ASP A 120 -10.17 -8.84 -4.20
CA ASP A 120 -11.10 -9.88 -3.78
C ASP A 120 -11.05 -10.06 -2.26
N TRP A 121 -12.25 -10.10 -1.67
CA TRP A 121 -12.49 -10.56 -0.31
C TRP A 121 -12.65 -12.08 -0.31
N ASN A 122 -11.73 -12.79 0.36
CA ASN A 122 -11.81 -14.23 0.57
C ASN A 122 -12.37 -14.52 1.96
N GLN A 123 -13.47 -15.26 2.03
CA GLN A 123 -14.01 -15.78 3.27
C GLN A 123 -14.62 -17.16 3.04
N SER A 124 -14.22 -18.16 3.85
CA SER A 124 -14.65 -19.55 3.68
C SER A 124 -14.35 -20.16 2.30
N GLY A 125 -13.35 -19.64 1.58
CA GLY A 125 -12.97 -20.10 0.24
C GLY A 125 -13.77 -19.47 -0.90
N GLU A 126 -14.74 -18.60 -0.61
CA GLU A 126 -15.42 -17.78 -1.61
C GLU A 126 -14.65 -16.47 -1.82
N TYR A 127 -14.43 -16.09 -3.07
CA TYR A 127 -13.79 -14.84 -3.47
C TYR A 127 -14.83 -13.89 -4.03
N ILE A 128 -15.02 -12.76 -3.36
CA ILE A 128 -16.03 -11.76 -3.70
C ILE A 128 -15.31 -10.45 -4.06
N PRO A 129 -15.51 -9.89 -5.26
CA PRO A 129 -14.91 -8.62 -5.63
C PRO A 129 -15.30 -7.51 -4.65
N LEU A 130 -14.31 -6.75 -4.21
CA LEU A 130 -14.47 -5.62 -3.32
C LEU A 130 -13.54 -4.50 -3.76
N ARG A 131 -14.13 -3.32 -3.93
CA ARG A 131 -13.39 -2.08 -4.19
C ARG A 131 -13.59 -1.14 -3.02
N PHE A 132 -12.47 -0.71 -2.44
CA PHE A 132 -12.43 0.36 -1.47
C PHE A 132 -12.05 1.66 -2.16
N GLU A 133 -12.80 2.72 -1.91
CA GLU A 133 -12.52 4.08 -2.38
C GLU A 133 -12.32 5.00 -1.17
N ARG A 134 -11.60 6.11 -1.34
CA ARG A 134 -11.44 7.09 -0.25
C ARG A 134 -12.81 7.52 0.27
N ALA A 135 -12.96 7.52 1.58
CA ALA A 135 -14.09 8.18 2.21
C ALA A 135 -14.04 9.67 1.85
N GLN A 136 -15.07 10.17 1.15
CA GLN A 136 -15.24 11.62 1.02
C GLN A 136 -15.38 12.23 2.42
N PRO A 137 -14.74 13.38 2.68
CA PRO A 137 -14.92 14.14 3.92
C PRO A 137 -16.36 14.62 4.10
#